data_AF-A0A1F5URP5-F1
#
_entry.id   AF-A0A1F5URP5-F1
#
_cell.length_a   1.000
_cell.length_b   1.000
_cell.length_c   1.000
_cell.angle_alpha   90.00
_cell.angle_beta   90.00
_cell.angle_gamma   90.00
#
_symmetry.space_group_name_H-M   'P 1'
#
loop_
_entity.id
_entity.type
_entity.pdbx_description
1 polymer ?
#
loop_
_entity_poly.entity_id
_entity_poly.type
_entity_poly.pdbx_seq_one_letter_code
_entity_poly.pdbx_strand_id
1 'polypeptide(L)'
;MVIREMLDEIWKYNSWVEPMSTLLNSWTPEQADRPLPKGIPSVTQIVNHTAFWGEVAARRLAGRSLDDLMTQFDDAHDGLAPSSMPRWPQAAENYRKQRSAVVAALEQLSDDELTRPVPGEDFTLIWPAVGRAIHDTYHGGQLALLYEMTGHELPSASAETAAPAASIKSGAKALFKEFLLELMHNSWAGTMWLHPAEKVLADVSPALANWRVSESVHTMTEIVYHMAFWEEYVTRHLRGESTGDMPRAEQANGPGREPSGMPDWSEVREGLFTQHRALRKTLTALKEGDLFTVRDQMPAAYTPMYRLVSGVIIHDSYHLGQLVLLQQMLRHKGR
;
A
#
# COMPACT_ATOMS: atom_id res chain seq x y z
N MET A 1 -17.89 -3.33 -6.35
CA MET A 1 -17.40 -4.72 -6.09
C MET A 1 -15.86 -4.86 -6.15
N VAL A 2 -15.15 -4.25 -7.12
CA VAL A 2 -13.67 -4.42 -7.19
C VAL A 2 -12.92 -3.74 -6.05
N ILE A 3 -13.41 -2.59 -5.58
CA ILE A 3 -12.85 -1.92 -4.40
C ILE A 3 -12.89 -2.85 -3.18
N ARG A 4 -14.00 -3.59 -3.01
CA ARG A 4 -14.12 -4.61 -1.96
C ARG A 4 -13.09 -5.72 -2.13
N GLU A 5 -12.93 -6.24 -3.36
CA GLU A 5 -11.90 -7.24 -3.66
C GLU A 5 -10.52 -6.74 -3.24
N MET A 6 -10.15 -5.51 -3.60
CA MET A 6 -8.86 -4.91 -3.18
C MET A 6 -8.73 -4.79 -1.65
N LEU A 7 -9.80 -4.38 -0.96
CA LEU A 7 -9.80 -4.30 0.52
C LEU A 7 -9.74 -5.69 1.18
N ASP A 8 -10.22 -6.74 0.51
CA ASP A 8 -10.10 -8.12 0.96
C ASP A 8 -8.68 -8.65 0.68
N GLU A 9 -8.10 -8.36 -0.50
CA GLU A 9 -6.71 -8.66 -0.85
C GLU A 9 -5.75 -8.19 0.25
N ILE A 10 -5.78 -6.90 0.57
CA ILE A 10 -4.92 -6.28 1.58
C ILE A 10 -5.15 -6.84 2.98
N TRP A 11 -6.37 -7.33 3.25
CA TRP A 11 -6.73 -7.81 4.57
C TRP A 11 -6.22 -9.20 4.86
N LYS A 12 -6.36 -10.15 3.93
CA LYS A 12 -6.16 -11.58 4.23
C LYS A 12 -5.48 -12.41 3.13
N TYR A 13 -5.19 -11.83 1.97
CA TYR A 13 -4.53 -12.55 0.89
C TYR A 13 -3.08 -12.12 0.76
N ASN A 14 -2.18 -13.10 0.64
CA ASN A 14 -0.75 -12.85 0.44
C ASN A 14 -0.42 -13.00 -1.04
N SER A 15 -0.96 -12.08 -1.84
CA SER A 15 -0.82 -12.08 -3.30
C SER A 15 0.32 -11.19 -3.77
N TRP A 16 0.51 -10.04 -3.11
CA TRP A 16 1.54 -9.03 -3.44
C TRP A 16 2.30 -8.49 -2.22
N VAL A 17 1.66 -8.47 -1.06
CA VAL A 17 2.19 -7.88 0.18
C VAL A 17 1.72 -8.70 1.37
N GLU A 18 2.39 -8.56 2.52
CA GLU A 18 1.93 -9.21 3.74
C GLU A 18 0.56 -8.63 4.17
N PRO A 19 -0.50 -9.46 4.30
CA PRO A 19 -1.82 -8.96 4.65
C PRO A 19 -1.87 -8.34 6.05
N MET A 20 -2.69 -7.29 6.19
CA MET A 20 -2.89 -6.56 7.44
C MET A 20 -3.37 -7.46 8.58
N SER A 21 -4.14 -8.52 8.30
CA SER A 21 -4.54 -9.47 9.34
C SER A 21 -3.36 -10.25 9.93
N THR A 22 -2.39 -10.67 9.12
CA THR A 22 -1.16 -11.31 9.62
C THR A 22 -0.34 -10.32 10.44
N LEU A 23 -0.13 -9.11 9.91
CA LEU A 23 0.63 -8.07 10.60
C LEU A 23 0.03 -7.77 11.97
N LEU A 24 -1.30 -7.62 12.07
CA LEU A 24 -1.98 -7.38 13.34
C LEU A 24 -1.99 -8.57 14.30
N ASN A 25 -1.69 -9.78 13.84
CA ASN A 25 -1.62 -10.97 14.70
C ASN A 25 -0.17 -11.30 15.11
N SER A 26 0.81 -10.60 14.55
CA SER A 26 2.24 -10.90 14.75
C SER A 26 2.80 -10.29 16.05
N TRP A 27 2.10 -9.34 16.67
CA TRP A 27 2.61 -8.56 17.80
C TRP A 27 2.04 -8.99 19.16
N THR A 28 2.92 -9.10 20.17
CA THR A 28 2.49 -9.10 21.57
C THR A 28 2.19 -7.67 22.05
N PRO A 29 1.39 -7.47 23.13
CA PRO A 29 1.15 -6.15 23.69
C PRO A 29 2.43 -5.38 24.05
N GLU A 30 3.43 -6.08 24.60
CA GLU A 30 4.71 -5.49 25.01
C GLU A 30 5.51 -5.00 23.80
N GLN A 31 5.51 -5.76 22.69
CA GLN A 31 6.18 -5.36 21.46
C GLN A 31 5.46 -4.19 20.79
N ALA A 32 4.13 -4.24 20.68
CA ALA A 32 3.34 -3.26 19.96
C ALA A 32 3.39 -1.85 20.59
N ASP A 33 3.37 -1.81 21.92
CA ASP A 33 3.38 -0.55 22.68
C ASP A 33 4.81 -0.07 23.01
N ARG A 34 5.85 -0.78 22.56
CA ARG A 34 7.23 -0.40 22.86
C ARG A 34 7.53 0.99 22.31
N PRO A 35 8.01 1.94 23.14
CA PRO A 35 8.41 3.24 22.65
C PRO A 35 9.64 3.11 21.75
N LEU A 36 9.60 3.80 20.62
CA LEU A 36 10.72 3.93 19.67
C LEU A 36 11.38 5.31 19.84
N PRO A 37 12.59 5.54 19.30
CA PRO A 37 13.22 6.85 19.31
C PRO A 37 12.27 7.95 18.84
N LYS A 38 12.36 9.13 19.47
CA LYS A 38 11.46 10.27 19.22
C LYS A 38 11.30 10.50 17.72
N GLY A 39 10.07 10.55 17.21
CA GLY A 39 9.77 10.78 15.79
C GLY A 39 9.74 9.52 14.91
N ILE A 40 9.85 8.33 15.51
CA ILE A 40 9.48 7.05 14.90
C ILE A 40 8.20 6.58 15.60
N PRO A 41 7.09 6.36 14.88
CA PRO A 41 5.86 5.88 15.51
C PRO A 41 5.96 4.42 15.92
N SER A 42 5.40 4.08 17.09
CA SER A 42 5.22 2.69 17.51
C SER A 42 4.16 1.98 16.66
N VAL A 43 4.14 0.65 16.74
CA VAL A 43 3.12 -0.19 16.10
C VAL A 43 1.71 0.25 16.52
N THR A 44 1.47 0.45 17.82
CA THR A 44 0.18 0.92 18.32
C THR A 44 -0.20 2.30 17.78
N GLN A 45 0.76 3.21 17.60
CA GLN A 45 0.49 4.53 16.99
C GLN A 45 0.06 4.39 15.52
N ILE A 46 0.79 3.58 14.74
CA ILE A 46 0.45 3.31 13.32
C ILE A 46 -0.94 2.66 13.20
N VAL A 47 -1.26 1.68 14.05
CA VAL A 47 -2.55 0.99 14.02
C VAL A 47 -3.70 1.91 14.45
N ASN A 48 -3.48 2.80 15.41
CA ASN A 48 -4.49 3.80 15.76
C ASN A 48 -4.69 4.86 14.69
N HIS A 49 -3.61 5.31 14.03
CA HIS A 49 -3.68 6.20 12.87
C HIS A 49 -4.58 5.62 11.78
N THR A 50 -4.29 4.38 11.38
CA THR A 50 -5.05 3.68 10.35
C THR A 50 -6.48 3.41 10.79
N ALA A 51 -6.74 3.09 12.06
CA ALA A 51 -8.10 2.95 12.56
C ALA A 51 -8.89 4.27 12.50
N PHE A 52 -8.29 5.39 12.92
CA PHE A 52 -8.92 6.71 12.88
C PHE A 52 -9.37 7.09 11.47
N TRP A 53 -8.45 7.00 10.51
CA TRP A 53 -8.75 7.29 9.10
C TRP A 53 -9.76 6.30 8.48
N GLY A 54 -9.85 5.09 9.04
CA GLY A 54 -10.89 4.12 8.68
C GLY A 54 -12.26 4.54 9.13
N GLU A 55 -12.36 5.11 10.32
CA GLU A 55 -13.61 5.68 10.80
C GLU A 55 -14.03 6.90 9.95
N VAL A 56 -13.08 7.77 9.59
CA VAL A 56 -13.33 8.90 8.67
C VAL A 56 -13.89 8.39 7.34
N ALA A 57 -13.24 7.39 6.73
CA ALA A 57 -13.70 6.78 5.48
C ALA A 57 -15.10 6.17 5.63
N ALA A 58 -15.34 5.36 6.66
CA ALA A 58 -16.64 4.73 6.91
C ALA A 58 -17.76 5.76 7.14
N ARG A 59 -17.48 6.85 7.86
CA ARG A 59 -18.46 7.94 8.08
C ARG A 59 -18.77 8.68 6.80
N ARG A 60 -17.76 9.03 5.98
CA ARG A 60 -17.97 9.66 4.66
C ARG A 60 -18.82 8.79 3.75
N LEU A 61 -18.48 7.50 3.64
CA LEU A 61 -19.24 6.53 2.81
C LEU A 61 -20.68 6.36 3.29
N ALA A 62 -20.92 6.41 4.59
CA ALA A 62 -22.25 6.34 5.19
C ALA A 62 -23.00 7.68 5.24
N GLY A 63 -22.42 8.78 4.73
CA GLY A 63 -23.01 10.13 4.81
C GLY A 63 -23.17 10.66 6.24
N ARG A 64 -22.34 10.21 7.18
CA ARG A 64 -22.33 10.65 8.59
C ARG A 64 -21.37 11.81 8.80
N SER A 65 -21.70 12.72 9.74
CA SER A 65 -20.85 13.85 10.11
C SER A 65 -19.50 13.40 10.70
N LEU A 66 -18.48 14.24 10.48
CA LEU A 66 -17.13 14.11 11.04
C LEU A 66 -16.86 15.08 12.20
N ASP A 67 -17.80 15.97 12.54
CA ASP A 67 -17.54 17.11 13.43
C ASP A 67 -16.99 16.68 14.81
N ASP A 68 -17.60 15.65 15.42
CA ASP A 68 -17.16 15.07 16.69
C ASP A 68 -15.85 14.29 16.58
N LEU A 69 -15.56 13.73 15.41
CA LEU A 69 -14.36 12.92 15.19
C LEU A 69 -13.13 13.80 14.95
N MET A 70 -13.27 14.86 14.14
CA MET A 70 -12.16 15.75 13.80
C MET A 70 -11.66 16.57 14.98
N THR A 71 -12.50 16.83 15.99
CA THR A 71 -12.06 17.47 17.25
C THR A 71 -11.11 16.61 18.08
N GLN A 72 -11.03 15.30 17.80
CA GLN A 72 -10.12 14.39 18.48
C GLN A 72 -8.76 14.30 17.79
N PHE A 73 -8.65 14.77 16.55
CA PHE A 73 -7.41 14.75 15.79
C PHE A 73 -6.47 15.84 16.30
N ASP A 74 -5.25 15.46 16.66
CA ASP A 74 -4.26 16.36 17.25
C ASP A 74 -3.02 16.47 16.34
N ASP A 75 -2.79 17.67 15.83
CA ASP A 75 -1.60 17.99 15.02
C ASP A 75 -0.30 17.91 15.83
N ALA A 76 -0.36 17.91 17.18
CA ALA A 76 0.82 17.89 18.04
C ALA A 76 1.63 16.58 17.98
N HIS A 77 1.08 15.51 17.39
CA HIS A 77 1.72 14.19 17.25
C HIS A 77 2.17 13.90 15.81
N ASP A 78 2.64 14.92 15.08
CA ASP A 78 3.01 14.85 13.65
C ASP A 78 1.86 14.29 12.78
N GLY A 79 0.60 14.48 13.21
CA GLY A 79 -0.60 13.99 12.52
C GLY A 79 -0.82 12.47 12.60
N LEU A 80 -0.10 11.76 13.48
CA LEU A 80 -0.16 10.31 13.56
C LEU A 80 -1.24 9.78 14.50
N ALA A 81 -1.93 10.59 15.30
CA ALA A 81 -2.95 10.05 16.19
C ALA A 81 -3.89 11.05 16.90
N PRO A 82 -5.06 10.58 17.38
CA PRO A 82 -5.88 11.30 18.35
C PRO A 82 -5.20 11.52 19.71
N SER A 83 -5.70 12.49 20.48
CA SER A 83 -5.20 12.87 21.81
C SER A 83 -5.23 11.75 22.87
N SER A 84 -6.06 10.71 22.68
CA SER A 84 -6.04 9.49 23.47
C SER A 84 -6.17 8.27 22.57
N MET A 85 -5.22 7.34 22.70
CA MET A 85 -5.16 6.13 21.89
C MET A 85 -5.35 4.88 22.74
N PRO A 86 -6.18 3.91 22.32
CA PRO A 86 -6.20 2.60 22.94
C PRO A 86 -4.82 1.93 22.76
N ARG A 87 -4.42 1.17 23.78
CA ARG A 87 -3.23 0.33 23.73
C ARG A 87 -3.54 -1.00 23.04
N TRP A 88 -2.51 -1.81 22.81
CA TRP A 88 -2.73 -3.19 22.36
C TRP A 88 -3.41 -4.02 23.47
N PRO A 89 -4.37 -4.92 23.17
CA PRO A 89 -4.88 -5.31 21.85
C PRO A 89 -6.07 -4.47 21.34
N GLN A 90 -6.58 -3.51 22.12
CA GLN A 90 -7.76 -2.71 21.76
C GLN A 90 -7.54 -1.87 20.49
N ALA A 91 -6.32 -1.40 20.22
CA ALA A 91 -5.97 -0.73 18.97
C ALA A 91 -6.23 -1.62 17.74
N ALA A 92 -5.80 -2.88 17.78
CA ALA A 92 -6.00 -3.85 16.71
C ALA A 92 -7.48 -4.23 16.55
N GLU A 93 -8.21 -4.36 17.65
CA GLU A 93 -9.67 -4.60 17.62
C GLU A 93 -10.41 -3.41 16.99
N ASN A 94 -10.02 -2.17 17.34
CA ASN A 94 -10.59 -0.97 16.74
C ASN A 94 -10.30 -0.93 15.23
N TYR A 95 -9.08 -1.20 14.78
CA TYR A 95 -8.79 -1.32 13.34
C TYR A 95 -9.73 -2.31 12.64
N ARG A 96 -9.89 -3.53 13.19
CA ARG A 96 -10.79 -4.56 12.62
C ARG A 96 -12.24 -4.10 12.55
N LYS A 97 -12.71 -3.38 13.58
CA LYS A 97 -14.03 -2.76 13.61
C LYS A 97 -14.19 -1.71 12.51
N GLN A 98 -13.23 -0.80 12.36
CA GLN A 98 -13.33 0.28 11.36
C GLN A 98 -13.21 -0.25 9.93
N ARG A 99 -12.36 -1.25 9.69
CA ARG A 99 -12.35 -1.98 8.42
C ARG A 99 -13.72 -2.56 8.08
N SER A 100 -14.33 -3.26 9.04
CA SER A 100 -15.67 -3.85 8.85
C SER A 100 -16.72 -2.78 8.57
N ALA A 101 -16.62 -1.61 9.20
CA ALA A 101 -17.51 -0.48 8.95
C ALA A 101 -17.34 0.12 7.55
N VAL A 102 -16.11 0.23 7.04
CA VAL A 102 -15.84 0.65 5.65
C VAL A 102 -16.48 -0.33 4.67
N VAL A 103 -16.23 -1.63 4.85
CA VAL A 103 -16.80 -2.67 3.97
C VAL A 103 -18.32 -2.64 4.00
N ALA A 104 -18.93 -2.57 5.18
CA ALA A 104 -20.38 -2.50 5.31
C ALA A 104 -20.98 -1.24 4.67
N ALA A 105 -20.31 -0.08 4.78
CA ALA A 105 -20.75 1.15 4.13
C ALA A 105 -20.66 1.04 2.59
N LEU A 106 -19.58 0.44 2.06
CA LEU A 106 -19.43 0.20 0.62
C LEU A 106 -20.49 -0.75 0.07
N GLU A 107 -20.94 -1.73 0.85
CA GLU A 107 -22.01 -2.66 0.44
C GLU A 107 -23.37 -1.98 0.28
N GLN A 108 -23.58 -0.79 0.87
CA GLN A 108 -24.81 -0.02 0.73
C GLN A 108 -24.80 0.94 -0.47
N LEU A 109 -23.64 1.13 -1.12
CA LEU A 109 -23.48 2.08 -2.22
C LEU A 109 -23.51 1.36 -3.58
N SER A 110 -24.24 1.94 -4.53
CA SER A 110 -24.12 1.60 -5.94
C SER A 110 -22.86 2.21 -6.57
N ASP A 111 -22.42 1.67 -7.72
CA ASP A 111 -21.25 2.19 -8.43
C ASP A 111 -21.44 3.67 -8.84
N ASP A 112 -22.67 4.08 -9.22
CA ASP A 112 -22.98 5.47 -9.58
C ASP A 112 -22.91 6.40 -8.35
N GLU A 113 -23.29 5.92 -7.17
CA GLU A 113 -23.22 6.71 -5.93
C GLU A 113 -21.79 7.03 -5.52
N LEU A 114 -20.80 6.21 -5.91
CA LEU A 114 -19.39 6.52 -5.67
C LEU A 114 -18.94 7.80 -6.38
N THR A 115 -19.65 8.24 -7.43
CA THR A 115 -19.35 9.50 -8.13
C THR A 115 -19.94 10.74 -7.44
N ARG A 116 -20.72 10.57 -6.36
CA ARG A 116 -21.32 11.69 -5.64
C ARG A 116 -20.23 12.50 -4.90
N PRO A 117 -20.28 13.84 -4.95
CA PRO A 117 -19.37 14.69 -4.17
C PRO A 117 -19.48 14.42 -2.67
N VAL A 118 -18.34 14.49 -1.97
CA VAL A 118 -18.30 14.50 -0.51
C VAL A 118 -18.57 15.94 -0.03
N PRO A 119 -19.55 16.17 0.87
CA PRO A 119 -19.85 17.51 1.34
C PRO A 119 -18.63 18.22 1.94
N GLY A 120 -18.34 19.43 1.46
CA GLY A 120 -17.22 20.24 1.94
C GLY A 120 -15.86 19.89 1.34
N GLU A 121 -15.81 18.92 0.43
CA GLU A 121 -14.58 18.44 -0.20
C GLU A 121 -14.65 18.64 -1.72
N ASP A 122 -13.49 18.65 -2.39
CA ASP A 122 -13.37 18.73 -3.85
C ASP A 122 -13.36 17.35 -4.53
N PHE A 123 -13.63 16.28 -3.78
CA PHE A 123 -13.58 14.90 -4.23
C PHE A 123 -14.91 14.15 -4.04
N THR A 124 -15.06 13.01 -4.71
CA THR A 124 -16.27 12.15 -4.69
C THR A 124 -16.12 10.94 -3.76
N LEU A 125 -17.20 10.22 -3.47
CA LEU A 125 -17.20 9.07 -2.55
C LEU A 125 -16.27 7.91 -2.97
N ILE A 126 -15.88 7.83 -4.24
CA ILE A 126 -14.87 6.87 -4.70
C ILE A 126 -13.54 7.09 -3.97
N TRP A 127 -13.22 8.33 -3.60
CA TRP A 127 -11.95 8.67 -2.97
C TRP A 127 -11.72 8.04 -1.59
N PRO A 128 -12.61 8.22 -0.59
CA PRO A 128 -12.46 7.53 0.69
C PRO A 128 -12.64 6.01 0.54
N ALA A 129 -13.38 5.52 -0.46
CA ALA A 129 -13.51 4.10 -0.72
C ALA A 129 -12.18 3.47 -1.12
N VAL A 130 -11.39 4.19 -1.91
CA VAL A 130 -10.23 3.62 -2.58
C VAL A 130 -8.89 4.00 -1.99
N GLY A 131 -8.77 5.25 -1.52
CA GLY A 131 -7.59 5.72 -0.82
C GLY A 131 -7.29 4.89 0.43
N ARG A 132 -8.33 4.28 1.01
CA ARG A 132 -8.21 3.33 2.11
C ARG A 132 -7.29 2.14 1.78
N ALA A 133 -7.37 1.61 0.57
CA ALA A 133 -6.57 0.46 0.17
C ALA A 133 -5.08 0.80 0.22
N ILE A 134 -4.67 1.88 -0.48
CA ILE A 134 -3.27 2.31 -0.49
C ILE A 134 -2.80 2.81 0.88
N HIS A 135 -3.67 3.41 1.69
CA HIS A 135 -3.36 3.86 3.06
C HIS A 135 -3.03 2.71 3.99
N ASP A 136 -3.91 1.70 4.06
CA ASP A 136 -3.71 0.53 4.91
C ASP A 136 -2.46 -0.24 4.49
N THR A 137 -2.25 -0.39 3.18
CA THR A 137 -1.07 -1.08 2.66
C THR A 137 0.22 -0.31 2.95
N TYR A 138 0.22 1.01 2.79
CA TYR A 138 1.36 1.87 3.12
C TYR A 138 1.77 1.71 4.59
N HIS A 139 0.81 1.79 5.51
CA HIS A 139 1.10 1.56 6.92
C HIS A 139 1.41 0.08 7.23
N GLY A 140 0.86 -0.86 6.46
CA GLY A 140 1.25 -2.28 6.50
C GLY A 140 2.74 -2.48 6.25
N GLY A 141 3.31 -1.78 5.26
CA GLY A 141 4.75 -1.79 5.01
C GLY A 141 5.57 -1.29 6.20
N GLN A 142 5.10 -0.25 6.88
CA GLN A 142 5.73 0.23 8.11
C GLN A 142 5.69 -0.81 9.23
N LEU A 143 4.55 -1.46 9.44
CA LEU A 143 4.41 -2.53 10.43
C LEU A 143 5.35 -3.70 10.12
N ALA A 144 5.41 -4.13 8.86
CA ALA A 144 6.29 -5.19 8.41
C ALA A 144 7.76 -4.87 8.67
N LEU A 145 8.21 -3.67 8.28
CA LEU A 145 9.58 -3.23 8.53
C LEU A 145 9.93 -3.26 10.02
N LEU A 146 9.03 -2.72 10.88
CA LEU A 146 9.24 -2.75 12.32
C LEU A 146 9.34 -4.18 12.85
N TYR A 147 8.56 -5.11 12.29
CA TYR A 147 8.57 -6.51 12.70
C TYR A 147 9.88 -7.20 12.29
N GLU A 148 10.31 -7.04 11.05
CA GLU A 148 11.57 -7.57 10.51
C GLU A 148 12.78 -7.05 11.30
N MET A 149 12.74 -5.79 11.76
CA MET A 149 13.77 -5.21 12.63
C MET A 149 13.87 -5.89 14.01
N THR A 150 12.88 -6.66 14.44
CA THR A 150 12.97 -7.47 15.65
C THR A 150 13.83 -8.73 15.48
N GLY A 151 14.29 -9.01 14.25
CA GLY A 151 15.07 -10.19 13.89
C GLY A 151 14.23 -11.44 13.61
N HIS A 152 12.91 -11.32 13.61
CA HIS A 152 11.99 -12.39 13.23
C HIS A 152 11.56 -12.23 11.78
N GLU A 153 11.47 -13.33 11.05
CA GLU A 153 10.77 -13.36 9.77
C GLU A 153 9.27 -13.20 10.02
N LEU A 154 8.60 -12.43 9.16
CA LEU A 154 7.15 -12.35 9.18
C LEU A 154 6.58 -13.78 9.05
N PRO A 155 5.63 -14.15 9.91
CA PRO A 155 5.03 -15.47 9.80
C PRO A 155 4.42 -15.59 8.40
N SER A 156 4.78 -16.65 7.67
CA SER A 156 4.25 -16.95 6.34
C SER A 156 2.77 -17.37 6.36
N ALA A 157 2.02 -16.91 7.37
CA ALA A 157 0.73 -17.42 7.80
C ALA A 157 -0.19 -17.69 6.63
N SER A 158 -0.86 -18.85 6.71
CA SER A 158 -2.11 -19.38 6.10
C SER A 158 -2.97 -18.49 5.18
N ALA A 159 -2.37 -17.55 4.47
CA ALA A 159 -3.03 -16.60 3.63
C ALA A 159 -3.45 -17.35 2.38
N GLU A 160 -4.72 -17.18 2.04
CA GLU A 160 -5.20 -17.60 0.73
C GLU A 160 -4.37 -16.86 -0.34
N THR A 161 -4.12 -17.49 -1.48
CA THR A 161 -3.16 -16.97 -2.49
C THR A 161 -3.65 -15.73 -3.24
N ALA A 162 -4.96 -15.58 -3.43
CA ALA A 162 -5.63 -14.41 -3.98
C ALA A 162 -7.15 -14.51 -3.74
N ALA A 163 -7.84 -13.38 -3.67
CA ALA A 163 -9.30 -13.30 -3.58
C ALA A 163 -9.98 -13.89 -4.82
N PRO A 164 -11.28 -14.21 -4.76
CA PRO A 164 -12.06 -14.50 -5.96
C PRO A 164 -12.26 -13.26 -6.84
N ALA A 165 -12.20 -13.41 -8.16
CA ALA A 165 -12.32 -12.28 -9.09
C ALA A 165 -13.74 -11.69 -9.06
N ALA A 166 -13.84 -10.37 -8.91
CA ALA A 166 -15.11 -9.68 -8.99
C ALA A 166 -15.75 -9.81 -10.39
N SER A 167 -17.08 -9.91 -10.42
CA SER A 167 -17.89 -9.90 -11.65
C SER A 167 -18.31 -8.49 -12.07
N ILE A 168 -17.56 -7.81 -12.95
CA ILE A 168 -17.80 -6.39 -13.24
C ILE A 168 -18.78 -6.16 -14.41
N LYS A 169 -19.85 -5.37 -14.16
CA LYS A 169 -20.80 -4.87 -15.19
C LYS A 169 -20.11 -3.91 -16.17
N SER A 170 -20.58 -3.82 -17.42
CA SER A 170 -19.92 -3.05 -18.49
C SER A 170 -19.66 -1.57 -18.18
N GLY A 171 -20.62 -0.85 -17.59
CA GLY A 171 -20.47 0.56 -17.22
C GLY A 171 -19.44 0.82 -16.12
N ALA A 172 -19.29 -0.12 -15.17
CA ALA A 172 -18.34 -0.03 -14.06
C ALA A 172 -16.87 -0.23 -14.50
N LYS A 173 -16.63 -0.75 -15.72
CA LYS A 173 -15.28 -1.01 -16.24
C LYS A 173 -14.49 0.26 -16.51
N ALA A 174 -15.15 1.30 -17.04
CA ALA A 174 -14.51 2.57 -17.36
C ALA A 174 -14.10 3.32 -16.11
N LEU A 175 -15.05 3.48 -15.18
CA LEU A 175 -14.81 4.06 -13.86
C LEU A 175 -13.65 3.36 -13.12
N PHE A 176 -13.54 2.05 -13.28
CA PHE A 176 -12.50 1.26 -12.64
C PHE A 176 -11.09 1.50 -13.22
N LYS A 177 -10.95 1.71 -14.53
CA LYS A 177 -9.65 2.08 -15.13
C LYS A 177 -9.19 3.46 -14.66
N GLU A 178 -10.10 4.43 -14.66
CA GLU A 178 -9.83 5.78 -14.15
C GLU A 178 -9.41 5.74 -12.69
N PHE A 179 -10.12 4.93 -11.90
CA PHE A 179 -9.77 4.66 -10.51
C PHE A 179 -8.33 4.12 -10.34
N LEU A 180 -7.89 3.12 -11.11
CA LEU A 180 -6.52 2.62 -11.03
C LEU A 180 -5.49 3.69 -11.40
N LEU A 181 -5.77 4.48 -12.44
CA LEU A 181 -4.90 5.60 -12.85
C LEU A 181 -4.79 6.69 -11.79
N GLU A 182 -5.87 6.91 -11.02
CA GLU A 182 -5.90 7.85 -9.91
C GLU A 182 -5.10 7.32 -8.72
N LEU A 183 -5.23 6.04 -8.35
CA LEU A 183 -4.36 5.46 -7.32
C LEU A 183 -2.89 5.53 -7.71
N MET A 184 -2.55 5.18 -8.95
CA MET A 184 -1.18 5.31 -9.45
C MET A 184 -0.68 6.76 -9.30
N HIS A 185 -1.53 7.75 -9.65
CA HIS A 185 -1.16 9.15 -9.52
C HIS A 185 -0.91 9.55 -8.06
N ASN A 186 -1.78 9.14 -7.13
CA ASN A 186 -1.64 9.50 -5.71
C ASN A 186 -0.47 8.80 -5.03
N SER A 187 -0.16 7.56 -5.42
CA SER A 187 1.02 6.87 -4.91
C SER A 187 2.34 7.51 -5.40
N TRP A 188 2.31 8.26 -6.50
CA TRP A 188 3.52 8.78 -7.14
C TRP A 188 3.75 10.27 -7.05
N ALA A 189 2.70 11.09 -7.20
CA ALA A 189 2.80 12.55 -7.25
C ALA A 189 1.73 13.27 -6.43
N GLY A 190 0.56 12.64 -6.24
CA GLY A 190 -0.51 13.20 -5.40
C GLY A 190 -0.16 13.19 -3.92
N THR A 191 -0.88 13.95 -3.11
CA THR A 191 -0.62 14.07 -1.65
C THR A 191 -1.66 13.37 -0.79
N MET A 192 -2.48 12.50 -1.39
CA MET A 192 -3.62 11.93 -0.71
C MET A 192 -3.25 10.59 -0.06
N TRP A 193 -3.57 10.47 1.23
CA TRP A 193 -3.41 9.29 2.09
C TRP A 193 -1.99 8.87 2.42
N LEU A 194 -1.03 9.03 1.51
CA LEU A 194 0.36 8.62 1.73
C LEU A 194 1.36 9.66 1.19
N HIS A 195 2.64 9.49 1.51
CA HIS A 195 3.68 10.33 0.92
C HIS A 195 4.05 9.81 -0.48
N PRO A 196 3.92 10.65 -1.53
CA PRO A 196 4.12 10.19 -2.90
C PRO A 196 5.56 9.80 -3.19
N ALA A 197 5.76 8.82 -4.07
CA ALA A 197 7.07 8.32 -4.48
C ALA A 197 8.03 9.44 -4.92
N GLU A 198 7.57 10.42 -5.70
CA GLU A 198 8.41 11.55 -6.13
C GLU A 198 8.97 12.33 -4.94
N LYS A 199 8.17 12.54 -3.89
CA LYS A 199 8.58 13.25 -2.68
C LYS A 199 9.43 12.38 -1.76
N VAL A 200 9.07 11.11 -1.61
CA VAL A 200 9.84 10.15 -0.79
C VAL A 200 11.23 9.96 -1.39
N LEU A 201 11.35 9.87 -2.71
CA LEU A 201 12.63 9.64 -3.40
C LEU A 201 13.36 10.94 -3.75
N ALA A 202 12.82 12.11 -3.38
CA ALA A 202 13.49 13.38 -3.52
C ALA A 202 14.64 13.50 -2.53
N ASP A 203 15.80 13.96 -3.01
CA ASP A 203 16.96 14.32 -2.19
C ASP A 203 17.52 13.18 -1.30
N VAL A 204 17.26 11.92 -1.67
CA VAL A 204 17.88 10.75 -1.03
C VAL A 204 19.33 10.64 -1.51
N SER A 205 20.29 10.79 -0.58
CA SER A 205 21.71 10.62 -0.90
C SER A 205 22.06 9.13 -1.08
N PRO A 206 23.10 8.77 -1.85
CA PRO A 206 23.55 7.39 -1.97
C PRO A 206 23.90 6.75 -0.62
N ALA A 207 24.38 7.53 0.35
CA ALA A 207 24.69 7.04 1.69
C ALA A 207 23.42 6.65 2.48
N LEU A 208 22.34 7.44 2.35
CA LEU A 208 21.04 7.08 2.92
C LEU A 208 20.42 5.90 2.16
N ALA A 209 20.50 5.91 0.82
CA ALA A 209 19.90 4.87 -0.01
C ALA A 209 20.43 3.47 0.31
N ASN A 210 21.74 3.36 0.53
CA ASN A 210 22.44 2.11 0.83
C ASN A 210 22.61 1.86 2.34
N TRP A 211 21.99 2.66 3.20
CA TRP A 211 22.08 2.43 4.63
C TRP A 211 21.25 1.19 5.01
N ARG A 212 21.93 0.19 5.59
CA ARG A 212 21.31 -1.00 6.16
C ARG A 212 21.03 -0.79 7.65
N VAL A 213 19.74 -0.79 8.03
CA VAL A 213 19.32 -0.62 9.42
C VAL A 213 19.51 -1.90 10.25
N SER A 214 19.31 -3.06 9.63
CA SER A 214 19.59 -4.40 10.17
C SER A 214 19.80 -5.40 9.04
N GLU A 215 20.44 -6.53 9.32
CA GLU A 215 20.66 -7.61 8.33
C GLU A 215 19.35 -8.22 7.80
N SER A 216 18.28 -8.15 8.60
CA SER A 216 16.95 -8.67 8.26
C SER A 216 16.13 -7.74 7.35
N VAL A 217 16.65 -6.56 7.01
CA VAL A 217 15.90 -5.51 6.30
C VAL A 217 16.63 -5.08 5.03
N HIS A 218 15.86 -4.90 3.96
CA HIS A 218 16.35 -4.32 2.71
C HIS A 218 16.71 -2.83 2.89
N THR A 219 17.77 -2.40 2.22
CA THR A 219 18.12 -0.99 2.02
C THR A 219 17.09 -0.30 1.13
N MET A 220 17.09 1.05 1.10
CA MET A 220 16.21 1.78 0.18
C MET A 220 16.54 1.47 -1.29
N THR A 221 17.82 1.29 -1.63
CA THR A 221 18.24 0.88 -2.98
C THR A 221 17.63 -0.46 -3.37
N GLU A 222 17.72 -1.46 -2.49
CA GLU A 222 17.14 -2.80 -2.73
C GLU A 222 15.61 -2.73 -2.89
N ILE A 223 14.91 -1.95 -2.05
CA ILE A 223 13.45 -1.75 -2.14
C ILE A 223 13.06 -1.07 -3.47
N VAL A 224 13.76 0.00 -3.86
CA VAL A 224 13.45 0.74 -5.10
C VAL A 224 13.74 -0.12 -6.33
N TYR A 225 14.81 -0.92 -6.30
CA TYR A 225 15.12 -1.88 -7.35
C TYR A 225 14.02 -2.95 -7.48
N HIS A 226 13.54 -3.47 -6.35
CA HIS A 226 12.42 -4.41 -6.29
C HIS A 226 11.11 -3.83 -6.87
N MET A 227 10.78 -2.58 -6.53
CA MET A 227 9.63 -1.88 -7.10
C MET A 227 9.75 -1.75 -8.63
N ALA A 228 10.91 -1.34 -9.13
CA ALA A 228 11.14 -1.18 -10.57
C ALA A 228 10.97 -2.51 -11.32
N PHE A 229 11.47 -3.59 -10.73
CA PHE A 229 11.35 -4.94 -11.27
C PHE A 229 9.88 -5.36 -11.43
N TRP A 230 9.04 -5.18 -10.41
CA TRP A 230 7.64 -5.58 -10.48
C TRP A 230 6.78 -4.67 -11.37
N GLU A 231 7.08 -3.37 -11.44
CA GLU A 231 6.45 -2.49 -12.43
C GLU A 231 6.79 -2.91 -13.87
N GLU A 232 8.04 -3.33 -14.14
CA GLU A 232 8.43 -3.87 -15.43
C GLU A 232 7.69 -5.18 -15.74
N TYR A 233 7.62 -6.10 -14.77
CA TYR A 233 6.90 -7.36 -14.90
C TYR A 233 5.43 -7.15 -15.29
N VAL A 234 4.74 -6.26 -14.58
CA VAL A 234 3.34 -5.92 -14.89
C VAL A 234 3.23 -5.25 -16.26
N THR A 235 4.12 -4.32 -16.59
CA THR A 235 4.13 -3.63 -17.88
C THR A 235 4.25 -4.62 -19.06
N ARG A 236 5.14 -5.61 -18.96
CA ARG A 236 5.33 -6.65 -19.98
C ARG A 236 4.05 -7.47 -20.17
N HIS A 237 3.40 -7.91 -19.09
CA HIS A 237 2.11 -8.60 -19.16
C HIS A 237 1.00 -7.77 -19.82
N LEU A 238 0.89 -6.50 -19.45
CA LEU A 238 -0.07 -5.57 -20.05
C LEU A 238 0.19 -5.32 -21.55
N ARG A 239 1.41 -5.56 -22.04
CA ARG A 239 1.76 -5.52 -23.47
C ARG A 239 1.66 -6.86 -24.17
N GLY A 240 1.48 -7.96 -23.43
CA GLY A 240 1.49 -9.32 -23.98
C GLY A 240 2.90 -9.80 -24.32
N GLU A 241 3.90 -9.23 -23.67
CA GLU A 241 5.31 -9.61 -23.80
C GLU A 241 5.63 -10.76 -22.84
N SER A 242 6.56 -11.63 -23.23
CA SER A 242 6.99 -12.71 -22.34
C SER A 242 7.82 -12.18 -21.16
N THR A 243 7.53 -12.69 -19.97
CA THR A 243 8.31 -12.42 -18.74
C THR A 243 9.34 -13.49 -18.43
N GLY A 244 9.36 -14.60 -19.19
CA GLY A 244 10.21 -15.76 -18.89
C GLY A 244 10.16 -16.16 -17.40
N ASP A 245 11.33 -16.42 -16.83
CA ASP A 245 11.50 -16.80 -15.41
C ASP A 245 11.74 -15.60 -14.47
N MET A 246 11.34 -14.38 -14.84
CA MET A 246 11.52 -13.17 -14.02
C MET A 246 11.20 -13.39 -12.53
N PRO A 247 10.02 -13.90 -12.12
CA PRO A 247 9.71 -14.10 -10.70
C PRO A 247 10.71 -15.00 -9.95
N ARG A 248 11.28 -16.01 -10.63
CA ARG A 248 12.29 -16.89 -10.03
C ARG A 248 13.61 -16.16 -9.82
N ALA A 249 13.99 -15.27 -10.75
CA ALA A 249 15.17 -14.45 -10.60
C ALA A 249 15.06 -13.52 -9.39
N GLU A 250 13.88 -12.96 -9.14
CA GLU A 250 13.66 -12.04 -8.01
C GLU A 250 13.59 -12.74 -6.65
N GLN A 251 13.08 -13.97 -6.58
CA GLN A 251 13.07 -14.76 -5.34
C GLN A 251 14.47 -15.00 -4.74
N ALA A 252 15.53 -14.80 -5.52
CA ALA A 252 16.91 -14.89 -5.03
C ALA A 252 17.36 -13.65 -4.21
N ASN A 253 16.63 -12.52 -4.29
CA ASN A 253 17.01 -11.19 -3.78
C ASN A 253 16.44 -10.88 -2.38
N GLY A 254 16.68 -11.79 -1.42
CA GLY A 254 16.24 -11.60 -0.03
C GLY A 254 17.02 -10.52 0.75
N PRO A 255 16.53 -10.10 1.93
CA PRO A 255 17.25 -9.15 2.78
C PRO A 255 18.71 -9.59 3.05
N GLY A 256 19.66 -8.66 2.96
CA GLY A 256 21.10 -8.95 3.13
C GLY A 256 21.75 -9.69 1.95
N ARG A 257 21.02 -9.94 0.86
CA ARG A 257 21.53 -10.54 -0.39
C ARG A 257 21.35 -9.55 -1.53
N GLU A 258 22.33 -8.66 -1.68
CA GLU A 258 22.34 -7.71 -2.78
C GLU A 258 22.27 -8.46 -4.12
N PRO A 259 21.35 -8.08 -5.03
CA PRO A 259 21.32 -8.65 -6.37
C PRO A 259 22.68 -8.46 -7.05
N SER A 260 23.21 -9.54 -7.62
CA SER A 260 24.49 -9.47 -8.34
C SER A 260 24.38 -8.47 -9.50
N GLY A 261 25.26 -7.46 -9.51
CA GLY A 261 25.27 -6.43 -10.54
C GLY A 261 24.15 -5.39 -10.41
N MET A 262 23.57 -5.22 -9.22
CA MET A 262 22.62 -4.13 -8.95
C MET A 262 23.26 -2.77 -9.30
N PRO A 263 22.57 -1.92 -10.09
CA PRO A 263 23.05 -0.59 -10.43
C PRO A 263 23.25 0.31 -9.19
N ASP A 264 23.92 1.45 -9.38
CA ASP A 264 24.01 2.43 -8.31
C ASP A 264 22.66 3.10 -8.01
N TRP A 265 22.59 3.83 -6.89
CA TRP A 265 21.35 4.49 -6.45
C TRP A 265 20.72 5.39 -7.52
N SER A 266 21.53 6.14 -8.27
CA SER A 266 21.02 7.06 -9.30
C SER A 266 20.34 6.29 -10.42
N GLU A 267 20.98 5.22 -10.88
CA GLU A 267 20.46 4.34 -11.93
C GLU A 267 19.22 3.57 -11.47
N VAL A 268 19.22 3.04 -10.25
CA VAL A 268 18.06 2.35 -9.64
C VAL A 268 16.87 3.30 -9.53
N ARG A 269 17.08 4.52 -9.03
CA ARG A 269 16.04 5.54 -8.92
C ARG A 269 15.47 5.90 -10.29
N GLU A 270 16.31 6.20 -11.28
CA GLU A 270 15.81 6.54 -12.62
C GLU A 270 15.14 5.34 -13.31
N GLY A 271 15.59 4.12 -13.02
CA GLY A 271 14.96 2.87 -13.41
C GLY A 271 13.51 2.80 -12.95
N LEU A 272 13.25 2.99 -11.65
CA LEU A 272 11.89 3.02 -11.11
C LEU A 272 11.02 4.09 -11.79
N PHE A 273 11.51 5.33 -11.94
CA PHE A 273 10.76 6.39 -12.63
C PHE A 273 10.44 6.05 -14.09
N THR A 274 11.36 5.37 -14.77
CA THR A 274 11.17 4.93 -16.16
C THR A 274 10.13 3.83 -16.25
N GLN A 275 10.18 2.84 -15.37
CA GLN A 275 9.20 1.74 -15.34
C GLN A 275 7.80 2.26 -15.00
N HIS A 276 7.69 3.21 -14.08
CA HIS A 276 6.40 3.79 -13.72
C HIS A 276 5.76 4.54 -14.87
N ARG A 277 6.54 5.39 -15.56
CA ARG A 277 6.08 6.09 -16.76
C ARG A 277 5.64 5.10 -17.84
N ALA A 278 6.37 3.99 -18.00
CA ALA A 278 6.04 2.94 -18.95
C ALA A 278 4.73 2.23 -18.58
N LEU A 279 4.57 1.86 -17.31
CA LEU A 279 3.37 1.21 -16.77
C LEU A 279 2.14 2.11 -16.92
N ARG A 280 2.22 3.37 -16.44
CA ARG A 280 1.14 4.35 -16.55
C ARG A 280 0.74 4.60 -18.00
N LYS A 281 1.72 4.74 -18.90
CA LYS A 281 1.46 4.92 -20.35
C LYS A 281 0.73 3.70 -20.93
N THR A 282 1.18 2.49 -20.58
CA THR A 282 0.56 1.25 -21.05
C THR A 282 -0.86 1.09 -20.51
N LEU A 283 -1.09 1.35 -19.22
CA LEU A 283 -2.43 1.34 -18.62
C LEU A 283 -3.36 2.36 -19.28
N THR A 284 -2.87 3.57 -19.55
CA THR A 284 -3.66 4.63 -20.22
C THR A 284 -4.12 4.20 -21.61
N ALA A 285 -3.26 3.52 -22.37
CA ALA A 285 -3.53 3.08 -23.74
C ALA A 285 -4.42 1.83 -23.85
N LEU A 286 -4.52 1.02 -22.79
CA LEU A 286 -5.39 -0.16 -22.74
C LEU A 286 -6.87 0.22 -22.85
N LYS A 287 -7.69 -0.55 -23.58
CA LYS A 287 -9.14 -0.34 -23.53
C LYS A 287 -9.69 -0.83 -22.19
N GLU A 288 -10.75 -0.20 -21.70
CA GLU A 288 -11.36 -0.50 -20.40
C GLU A 288 -11.75 -1.98 -20.29
N GLY A 289 -12.27 -2.54 -21.39
CA GLY A 289 -12.66 -3.95 -21.47
C GLY A 289 -11.47 -4.92 -21.35
N ASP A 290 -10.29 -4.53 -21.82
CA ASP A 290 -9.11 -5.39 -21.85
C ASP A 290 -8.65 -5.73 -20.44
N LEU A 291 -8.76 -4.80 -19.47
CA LEU A 291 -8.39 -5.03 -18.06
C LEU A 291 -9.09 -6.23 -17.40
N PHE A 292 -10.23 -6.64 -17.95
CA PHE A 292 -11.03 -7.76 -17.44
C PHE A 292 -10.84 -9.05 -18.25
N THR A 293 -9.86 -9.07 -19.15
CA THR A 293 -9.50 -10.24 -19.94
C THR A 293 -8.35 -11.02 -19.31
N VAL A 294 -8.27 -12.29 -19.67
CA VAL A 294 -7.15 -13.19 -19.37
C VAL A 294 -6.25 -13.21 -20.59
N ARG A 295 -4.93 -13.08 -20.40
CA ARG A 295 -3.94 -13.29 -21.46
C ARG A 295 -3.16 -14.57 -21.21
N ASP A 296 -2.63 -15.13 -22.29
CA ASP A 296 -1.74 -16.29 -22.21
C ASP A 296 -0.51 -15.97 -21.34
N GLN A 297 -0.02 -16.98 -20.62
CA GLN A 297 1.16 -16.88 -19.73
C GLN A 297 0.98 -16.01 -18.46
N MET A 298 -0.22 -15.50 -18.18
CA MET A 298 -0.51 -14.86 -16.89
C MET A 298 -0.60 -15.89 -15.76
N PRO A 299 -0.04 -15.60 -14.57
CA PRO A 299 -0.28 -16.45 -13.40
C PRO A 299 -1.77 -16.44 -13.02
N ALA A 300 -2.32 -17.61 -12.73
CA ALA A 300 -3.74 -17.76 -12.39
C ALA A 300 -4.17 -16.90 -11.18
N ALA A 301 -3.27 -16.71 -10.21
CA ALA A 301 -3.51 -15.86 -9.03
C ALA A 301 -3.77 -14.39 -9.40
N TYR A 302 -3.18 -13.90 -10.51
CA TYR A 302 -3.26 -12.49 -10.93
C TYR A 302 -4.13 -12.28 -12.15
N THR A 303 -5.09 -13.17 -12.35
CA THR A 303 -6.04 -13.13 -13.47
C THR A 303 -7.40 -12.64 -12.99
N PRO A 304 -8.05 -11.66 -13.67
CA PRO A 304 -7.67 -11.01 -14.94
C PRO A 304 -6.72 -9.82 -14.78
N MET A 305 -6.31 -9.19 -15.89
CA MET A 305 -5.22 -8.18 -15.95
C MET A 305 -5.29 -7.08 -14.89
N TYR A 306 -6.48 -6.61 -14.48
CA TYR A 306 -6.56 -5.60 -13.43
C TYR A 306 -5.93 -6.01 -12.10
N ARG A 307 -5.83 -7.30 -11.81
CA ARG A 307 -5.20 -7.79 -10.57
C ARG A 307 -3.70 -7.56 -10.55
N LEU A 308 -3.04 -7.62 -11.70
CA LEU A 308 -1.64 -7.21 -11.80
C LEU A 308 -1.49 -5.71 -11.53
N VAL A 309 -2.38 -4.90 -12.10
CA VAL A 309 -2.33 -3.43 -11.97
C VAL A 309 -2.64 -2.99 -10.54
N SER A 310 -3.75 -3.45 -9.97
CA SER A 310 -4.09 -3.17 -8.58
C SER A 310 -3.05 -3.74 -7.61
N GLY A 311 -2.52 -4.93 -7.91
CA GLY A 311 -1.44 -5.58 -7.18
C GLY A 311 -0.16 -4.75 -7.09
N VAL A 312 0.36 -4.27 -8.21
CA VAL A 312 1.58 -3.45 -8.19
C VAL A 312 1.35 -2.08 -7.53
N ILE A 313 0.15 -1.51 -7.62
CA ILE A 313 -0.21 -0.28 -6.91
C ILE A 313 -0.16 -0.48 -5.38
N ILE A 314 -0.74 -1.57 -4.87
CA ILE A 314 -0.70 -1.87 -3.43
C ILE A 314 0.73 -2.20 -2.99
N HIS A 315 1.45 -2.99 -3.79
CA HIS A 315 2.87 -3.31 -3.57
C HIS A 315 3.74 -2.06 -3.44
N ASP A 316 3.65 -1.13 -4.39
CA ASP A 316 4.45 0.08 -4.36
C ASP A 316 4.07 0.96 -3.16
N SER A 317 2.77 1.04 -2.83
CA SER A 317 2.31 1.77 -1.65
C SER A 317 2.87 1.18 -0.36
N TYR A 318 2.96 -0.14 -0.25
CA TYR A 318 3.58 -0.84 0.88
C TYR A 318 5.06 -0.45 1.04
N HIS A 319 5.81 -0.55 -0.05
CA HIS A 319 7.24 -0.24 -0.04
C HIS A 319 7.51 1.25 0.18
N LEU A 320 6.64 2.16 -0.28
CA LEU A 320 6.72 3.58 0.10
C LEU A 320 6.59 3.80 1.61
N GLY A 321 5.76 3.00 2.29
CA GLY A 321 5.65 2.98 3.74
C GLY A 321 6.98 2.63 4.41
N GLN A 322 7.64 1.56 3.93
CA GLN A 322 8.96 1.14 4.40
C GLN A 322 10.00 2.24 4.17
N LEU A 323 10.04 2.81 2.96
CA LEU A 323 10.99 3.86 2.59
C LEU A 323 10.89 5.10 3.48
N VAL A 324 9.67 5.56 3.78
CA VAL A 324 9.45 6.71 4.68
C VAL A 324 9.94 6.40 6.09
N LEU A 325 9.66 5.19 6.60
CA LEU A 325 10.07 4.81 7.94
C LEU A 325 11.60 4.71 8.05
N LEU A 326 12.28 4.17 7.02
CA LEU A 326 13.75 4.17 6.94
C LEU A 326 14.33 5.60 6.95
N GLN A 327 13.71 6.54 6.23
CA GLN A 327 14.13 7.95 6.26
C GLN A 327 13.98 8.59 7.64
N GLN A 328 12.85 8.33 8.31
CA GLN A 328 12.60 8.83 9.67
C GLN A 328 13.65 8.28 10.64
N MET A 329 13.98 6.99 10.56
CA MET A 329 15.00 6.35 11.38
C MET A 329 16.39 6.97 11.19
N LEU A 330 16.80 7.26 9.95
CA LEU A 330 18.13 7.84 9.72
C LEU A 330 18.23 9.30 10.18
N ARG A 331 17.18 10.10 10.00
CA ARG A 331 17.15 11.51 10.47
C ARG A 331 17.39 11.63 11.98
N HIS A 332 17.08 10.61 12.77
CA HIS A 332 17.39 10.58 14.20
C HIS A 332 18.81 10.13 14.53
N LYS A 333 19.47 9.34 13.67
CA LYS A 333 20.88 8.95 13.86
C LYS A 333 21.85 10.11 13.60
N GLY A 334 21.45 11.07 12.77
CA GLY A 334 22.25 12.27 12.44
C GLY A 334 22.11 13.45 13.41
N ARG A 335 21.40 13.28 14.53
CA ARG A 335 21.20 14.28 15.60
C ARG A 335 21.83 13.80 16.90
#